data_AF-A0A954CIY0-F1
#
_entry.id   AF-A0A954CIY0-F1
#
_cell.length_a   1.000
_cell.length_b   1.000
_cell.length_c   1.000
_cell.angle_alpha   90.00
_cell.angle_beta   90.00
_cell.angle_gamma   90.00
#
_symmetry.space_group_name_H-M   'P 1'
#
loop_
_entity.id
_entity.type
_entity.pdbx_description
1 polymer ?
#
loop_
_entity_poly.entity_id
_entity_poly.type
_entity_poly.pdbx_seq_one_letter_code
_entity_poly.pdbx_strand_id
1 'polypeptide(L)'
;MSRPPGRFERRVTEALDDGWAAPGPDAADSVPDSITTSVLPEHARSIITRNDSPDVGFEQSINPYRGCEHGCIYCYARPSHAYVDLSPGIDFETRLFYKADAAQLLERELANRHYVCKPIMLGANTDPYQPIEKKLRVTRSVLEVLARTRHPVMIVTK
;
A
#
# COMPACT_ATOMS: atom_id res chain seq x y z
N MET A 1 14.22 20.83 6.83
CA MET A 1 15.01 20.10 5.81
C MET A 1 14.88 20.85 4.49
N SER A 2 15.94 21.48 4.00
CA SER A 2 15.90 22.30 2.77
C SER A 2 15.85 21.43 1.52
N ARG A 3 14.81 21.58 0.70
CA ARG A 3 14.69 20.96 -0.63
C ARG A 3 15.44 21.84 -1.63
N PRO A 4 16.60 21.41 -2.17
CA PRO A 4 17.31 22.22 -3.16
C PRO A 4 16.49 22.32 -4.46
N PRO A 5 16.44 23.50 -5.11
CA PRO A 5 15.64 23.70 -6.31
C PRO A 5 16.15 22.86 -7.48
N GLY A 6 15.23 22.44 -8.33
CA GLY A 6 15.52 21.66 -9.53
C GLY A 6 16.31 22.49 -10.55
N ARG A 7 17.22 21.85 -11.29
CA ARG A 7 18.13 22.47 -12.28
C ARG A 7 17.47 23.40 -13.31
N PHE A 8 16.18 23.22 -13.57
CA PHE A 8 15.41 23.99 -14.57
C PHE A 8 14.20 24.73 -13.97
N GLU A 9 14.09 24.82 -12.64
CA GLU A 9 13.00 25.54 -11.99
C GLU A 9 13.20 27.05 -12.13
N ARG A 10 12.23 27.71 -12.77
CA ARG A 10 12.23 29.16 -13.03
C ARG A 10 11.73 29.98 -11.84
N ARG A 11 11.15 29.33 -10.83
CA ARG A 11 10.68 29.93 -9.57
C ARG A 11 11.24 29.11 -8.42
N VAL A 12 11.90 29.79 -7.49
CA VAL A 12 12.38 29.23 -6.23
C VAL A 12 11.33 29.55 -5.18
N THR A 13 10.85 28.55 -4.46
CA THR A 13 9.98 28.74 -3.30
C THR A 13 10.84 28.69 -2.04
N GLU A 14 10.83 29.77 -1.28
CA GLU A 14 11.44 29.83 0.04
C GLU A 14 10.35 29.67 1.09
N ALA A 15 10.57 28.79 2.06
CA ALA A 15 9.68 28.69 3.21
C ALA A 15 9.97 29.88 4.12
N LEU A 16 9.02 30.81 4.21
CA LEU A 16 9.06 31.92 5.14
C LEU A 16 8.07 31.61 6.27
N ASP A 17 8.54 31.68 7.51
CA ASP A 17 7.68 31.61 8.69
C ASP A 17 6.87 32.91 8.76
N ASP A 18 5.56 32.82 8.59
CA ASP A 18 4.62 33.94 8.65
C ASP A 18 4.15 34.25 10.08
N GLY A 19 4.71 33.56 11.08
CA GLY A 19 4.43 33.77 12.49
C GLY A 19 3.09 33.20 12.95
N TRP A 20 2.32 32.55 12.08
CA TRP A 20 1.05 31.91 12.44
C TRP A 20 1.23 30.67 13.33
N ALA A 21 2.42 30.06 13.30
CA ALA A 21 2.77 28.92 14.13
C ALA A 21 3.32 29.32 15.52
N ALA A 22 3.35 30.61 15.85
CA ALA A 22 3.73 31.04 17.19
C ALA A 22 2.73 30.44 18.21
N PRO A 23 3.20 29.65 19.19
CA PRO A 23 2.30 29.04 20.17
C PRO A 23 1.60 30.14 20.97
N GLY A 24 0.32 30.36 20.68
CA GLY A 24 -0.57 31.04 21.61
C GLY A 24 -0.65 30.26 22.93
N PRO A 25 -1.25 30.83 23.99
CA PRO A 25 -1.39 30.17 25.29
C PRO A 25 -2.12 28.81 25.24
N ASP A 26 -2.70 28.46 24.09
CA ASP A 26 -3.43 27.23 23.80
C ASP A 26 -2.58 26.17 23.08
N ALA A 27 -1.24 26.28 23.11
CA ALA A 27 -0.25 25.40 22.46
C ALA A 27 -0.26 23.92 22.89
N ALA A 28 -1.27 23.48 23.65
CA ALA A 28 -1.59 22.07 23.87
C ALA A 28 -2.24 21.43 22.62
N ASP A 29 -2.77 22.23 21.69
CA ASP A 29 -3.38 21.77 20.44
C ASP A 29 -2.41 21.86 19.25
N SER A 30 -1.14 21.49 19.45
CA SER A 30 -0.23 21.27 18.33
C SER A 30 -0.76 20.10 17.50
N VAL A 31 -1.47 20.38 16.41
CA VAL A 31 -1.81 19.38 15.40
C VAL A 31 -0.47 18.83 14.89
N PRO A 32 -0.18 17.53 15.03
CA PRO A 32 1.09 16.99 14.57
C PRO A 32 1.25 17.25 13.06
N ASP A 33 2.41 17.79 12.66
CA ASP A 33 2.76 18.11 11.26
C ASP A 33 2.60 16.93 10.29
N SER A 34 2.55 15.70 10.81
CA SER A 34 2.20 14.50 10.07
C SER A 34 1.60 13.46 10.99
N ILE A 35 0.51 12.81 10.58
CA ILE A 35 0.03 11.62 11.28
C ILE A 35 1.03 10.49 10.99
N THR A 36 1.67 9.97 12.03
CA THR A 36 2.63 8.87 11.91
C THR A 36 1.95 7.61 11.41
N THR A 37 2.33 7.13 10.22
CA THR A 37 1.88 5.84 9.72
C THR A 37 2.53 4.70 10.50
N SER A 38 1.71 3.89 11.16
CA SER A 38 2.09 2.62 11.77
C SER A 38 2.02 1.50 10.74
N VAL A 39 3.05 0.66 10.69
CA VAL A 39 3.15 -0.46 9.75
C VAL A 39 3.37 -1.74 10.53
N LEU A 40 2.45 -2.69 10.43
CA LEU A 40 2.43 -3.92 11.22
C LEU A 40 2.48 -5.16 10.31
N PRO A 41 3.19 -6.23 10.70
CA PRO A 41 3.12 -7.49 9.98
C PRO A 41 1.71 -8.12 10.13
N GLU A 42 1.16 -8.64 9.04
CA GLU A 42 -0.04 -9.48 9.00
C GLU A 42 0.34 -10.90 8.56
N HIS A 43 -0.04 -11.89 9.36
CA HIS A 43 0.10 -13.30 9.01
C HIS A 43 -1.16 -13.79 8.31
N ALA A 44 -1.10 -13.84 6.98
CA ALA A 44 -2.22 -14.29 6.15
C ALA A 44 -2.26 -15.82 6.03
N ARG A 45 -3.47 -16.41 5.96
CA ARG A 45 -3.64 -17.85 5.67
C ARG A 45 -3.43 -18.18 4.19
N SER A 46 -3.83 -17.27 3.31
CA SER A 46 -3.67 -17.32 1.85
C SER A 46 -3.18 -15.97 1.32
N ILE A 47 -2.50 -16.00 0.18
CA ILE A 47 -1.99 -14.81 -0.49
C ILE A 47 -2.81 -14.45 -1.73
N ILE A 48 -3.38 -15.43 -2.42
CA ILE A 48 -4.20 -15.19 -3.64
C ILE A 48 -5.67 -15.05 -3.25
N THR A 49 -6.22 -13.86 -3.49
CA THR A 49 -7.67 -13.60 -3.43
C THR A 49 -8.31 -13.92 -4.77
N ARG A 50 -9.50 -14.52 -4.74
CA ARG A 50 -10.27 -14.88 -5.94
C ARG A 50 -11.60 -14.14 -5.99
N ASN A 51 -12.05 -13.84 -7.20
CA ASN A 51 -13.37 -13.28 -7.46
C ASN A 51 -13.95 -13.89 -8.73
N ASP A 52 -15.28 -13.90 -8.81
CA ASP A 52 -16.09 -14.46 -9.90
C ASP A 52 -17.01 -13.40 -10.51
N SER A 53 -16.71 -12.11 -10.28
CA SER A 53 -17.52 -11.01 -10.82
C SER A 53 -17.42 -10.96 -12.35
N PRO A 54 -18.55 -10.91 -13.07
CA PRO A 54 -18.53 -10.76 -14.52
C PRO A 54 -18.00 -9.39 -14.97
N ASP A 55 -17.94 -8.41 -14.06
CA ASP A 55 -17.54 -7.04 -14.34
C ASP A 55 -16.02 -6.81 -14.18
N VAL A 56 -15.30 -7.79 -13.63
CA VAL A 56 -13.86 -7.67 -13.32
C VAL A 56 -13.06 -8.61 -14.22
N GLY A 57 -12.16 -8.04 -15.03
CA GLY A 57 -11.38 -8.79 -16.03
C GLY A 57 -10.28 -9.72 -15.49
N PHE A 58 -10.19 -9.93 -14.17
CA PHE A 58 -9.22 -10.84 -13.55
C PHE A 58 -9.90 -11.72 -12.50
N GLU A 59 -9.52 -12.99 -12.43
CA GLU A 59 -10.05 -13.94 -11.44
C GLU A 59 -9.19 -13.98 -10.16
N GLN A 60 -7.88 -13.73 -10.30
CA GLN A 60 -6.90 -13.89 -9.22
C GLN A 60 -6.19 -12.56 -8.95
N SER A 61 -6.04 -12.20 -7.68
CA SER A 61 -5.29 -11.02 -7.27
C SER A 61 -4.44 -11.28 -6.03
N ILE A 62 -3.37 -10.50 -5.87
CA ILE A 62 -2.57 -10.44 -4.65
C ILE A 62 -2.46 -8.97 -4.24
N ASN A 63 -2.80 -8.71 -2.99
CA ASN A 63 -2.57 -7.42 -2.33
C ASN A 63 -1.47 -7.63 -1.27
N PRO A 64 -0.23 -7.17 -1.52
CA PRO A 64 0.89 -7.34 -0.57
C PRO A 64 0.67 -6.58 0.74
N TYR A 65 -0.11 -5.50 0.66
CA TYR A 65 -0.42 -4.58 1.75
C TYR A 65 -1.92 -4.51 2.04
N ARG A 66 -2.29 -4.12 3.25
CA ARG A 66 -3.63 -3.67 3.64
C ARG A 66 -3.52 -2.21 4.09
N GLY A 67 -4.43 -1.38 3.59
CA GLY A 67 -4.27 0.07 3.63
C GLY A 67 -3.36 0.62 2.54
N CYS A 68 -3.35 1.94 2.40
CA CYS A 68 -2.53 2.61 1.39
C CYS A 68 -2.04 3.99 1.85
N GLU A 69 -0.73 4.21 1.86
CA GLU A 69 -0.10 5.51 2.15
C GLU A 69 -0.54 6.64 1.20
N HIS A 70 -1.08 6.30 0.02
CA HIS A 70 -1.52 7.29 -0.95
C HIS A 70 -2.73 8.11 -0.48
N GLY A 71 -3.52 7.62 0.49
CA GLY A 71 -4.62 8.38 1.08
C GLY A 71 -5.64 8.95 0.07
N CYS A 72 -5.85 8.29 -1.07
CA CYS A 72 -6.73 8.81 -2.11
C CYS A 72 -8.16 8.95 -1.58
N ILE A 73 -8.70 10.17 -1.55
CA ILE A 73 -10.04 10.46 -1.02
C ILE A 73 -11.16 9.65 -1.69
N TYR A 74 -10.97 9.28 -2.97
CA TYR A 74 -11.89 8.53 -3.81
C TYR A 74 -11.58 7.02 -3.86
N CYS A 75 -10.71 6.52 -2.97
CA CYS A 75 -10.29 5.13 -3.00
C CYS A 75 -11.44 4.20 -2.62
N TYR A 76 -11.86 3.36 -3.58
CA TYR A 76 -12.93 2.38 -3.37
C TYR A 76 -12.58 1.32 -2.32
N ALA A 77 -11.29 1.11 -2.03
CA ALA A 77 -10.80 0.13 -1.08
C ALA A 77 -10.91 0.59 0.38
N ARG A 78 -11.24 1.86 0.66
CA ARG A 78 -11.34 2.40 2.03
C ARG A 78 -12.27 1.60 2.95
N PRO A 79 -13.47 1.19 2.52
CA PRO A 79 -14.35 0.34 3.32
C PRO A 79 -13.72 -0.99 3.73
N SER A 80 -12.67 -1.48 3.03
CA SER A 80 -12.03 -2.74 3.37
C SER A 80 -11.34 -2.75 4.74
N HIS A 81 -11.01 -1.57 5.29
CA HIS A 81 -10.45 -1.45 6.64
C HIS A 81 -11.48 -1.61 7.76
N ALA A 82 -12.77 -1.39 7.47
CA ALA A 82 -13.83 -1.64 8.44
C ALA A 82 -13.96 -3.13 8.79
N TYR A 83 -13.55 -4.05 7.90
CA TYR A 83 -13.55 -5.50 8.17
C TYR A 83 -12.50 -5.95 9.19
N VAL A 84 -11.60 -5.07 9.62
CA VAL A 84 -10.62 -5.33 10.68
C VAL A 84 -10.81 -4.36 11.86
N ASP A 85 -12.03 -3.87 12.05
CA ASP A 85 -12.43 -2.94 13.11
C ASP A 85 -11.62 -1.63 13.13
N LEU A 86 -11.11 -1.21 11.97
CA LEU A 86 -10.39 0.06 11.79
C LEU A 86 -11.22 1.06 11.01
N SER A 87 -11.01 2.36 11.28
CA SER A 87 -11.72 3.42 10.58
C SER A 87 -11.39 3.40 9.09
N PRO A 88 -12.39 3.38 8.19
CA PRO A 88 -12.15 3.54 6.75
C PRO A 88 -11.65 4.95 6.39
N GLY A 89 -11.66 5.88 7.35
CA GLY A 89 -11.15 7.24 7.22
C GLY A 89 -9.63 7.31 7.42
N ILE A 90 -9.22 7.78 8.60
CA ILE A 90 -7.83 8.09 8.94
C ILE A 90 -7.00 6.82 9.12
N ASP A 91 -7.57 5.73 9.65
CA ASP A 91 -6.79 4.50 9.87
C ASP A 91 -6.35 3.86 8.54
N PHE A 92 -7.05 4.13 7.43
CA PHE A 92 -6.69 3.54 6.15
C PHE A 92 -5.32 3.96 5.60
N GLU A 93 -4.90 5.18 5.90
CA GLU A 93 -3.63 5.76 5.48
C GLU A 93 -2.58 5.80 6.61
N THR A 94 -3.01 5.57 7.86
CA THR A 94 -2.15 5.67 9.05
C THR A 94 -1.89 4.34 9.75
N ARG A 95 -2.66 3.29 9.45
CA ARG A 95 -2.45 1.92 9.94
C ARG A 95 -2.38 0.96 8.77
N LEU A 96 -1.17 0.58 8.42
CA LEU A 96 -0.91 -0.31 7.30
C LEU A 96 -0.49 -1.67 7.82
N PHE A 97 -0.88 -2.69 7.06
CA PHE A 97 -0.41 -4.03 7.29
C PHE A 97 0.30 -4.54 6.06
N TYR A 98 1.32 -5.37 6.26
CA TYR A 98 2.02 -6.03 5.17
C TYR A 98 2.07 -7.54 5.40
N LYS A 99 1.94 -8.31 4.33
CA LYS A 99 2.00 -9.77 4.41
C LYS A 99 3.46 -10.21 4.47
N ALA A 100 3.99 -10.35 5.68
CA ALA A 100 5.40 -10.70 5.92
C ALA A 100 5.79 -12.02 5.22
N ASP A 101 4.87 -12.99 5.19
CA ASP A 101 5.11 -14.33 4.64
C ASP A 101 4.66 -14.45 3.16
N ALA A 102 4.47 -13.34 2.44
CA ALA A 102 3.84 -13.33 1.11
C ALA A 102 4.48 -14.29 0.10
N ALA A 103 5.80 -14.30 -0.01
CA ALA A 103 6.52 -15.19 -0.93
C ALA A 103 6.35 -16.66 -0.57
N GLN A 104 6.49 -17.02 0.71
CA GLN A 104 6.34 -18.40 1.18
C GLN A 104 4.90 -18.91 0.97
N LEU A 105 3.90 -18.07 1.27
CA LEU A 105 2.50 -18.39 1.01
C LEU A 105 2.24 -18.62 -0.47
N LEU A 106 2.83 -17.78 -1.34
CA LEU A 106 2.67 -17.89 -2.78
C LEU A 106 3.29 -19.18 -3.32
N GLU A 107 4.52 -19.50 -2.92
CA GLU A 107 5.18 -20.75 -3.30
C GLU A 107 4.31 -21.96 -2.92
N ARG A 108 3.76 -21.96 -1.71
CA ARG A 108 2.87 -23.03 -1.24
C ARG A 108 1.58 -23.14 -2.05
N GLU A 109 0.96 -22.00 -2.39
CA GLU A 109 -0.26 -22.00 -3.21
C GLU A 109 0.00 -22.48 -4.64
N LEU A 110 1.08 -22.01 -5.29
CA LEU A 110 1.44 -22.40 -6.65
C LEU A 110 1.86 -23.87 -6.74
N ALA A 111 2.42 -24.44 -5.67
CA ALA A 111 2.81 -25.85 -5.61
C ALA A 111 1.61 -26.82 -5.42
N ASN A 112 0.41 -26.31 -5.17
CA ASN A 112 -0.76 -27.16 -5.00
C ASN A 112 -1.11 -27.86 -6.33
N ARG A 113 -1.26 -29.19 -6.31
CA ARG A 113 -1.65 -30.01 -7.49
C ARG A 113 -2.96 -29.60 -8.16
N HIS A 114 -3.83 -28.88 -7.45
CA HIS A 114 -5.10 -28.36 -7.96
C HIS A 114 -5.02 -26.90 -8.40
N TYR A 115 -3.84 -26.26 -8.30
CA TYR A 115 -3.67 -24.88 -8.74
C TYR A 115 -3.81 -24.78 -10.25
N VAL A 116 -4.66 -23.86 -10.70
CA VAL A 116 -4.83 -23.52 -12.11
C VAL A 116 -4.20 -22.16 -12.35
N CYS A 117 -3.20 -22.14 -13.24
CA CYS A 117 -2.52 -20.90 -13.62
C CYS A 117 -3.46 -19.96 -14.36
N LYS A 118 -3.60 -18.75 -13.83
CA LYS A 118 -4.38 -17.64 -14.38
C LYS A 118 -3.58 -16.35 -14.13
N PRO A 119 -3.69 -15.31 -14.97
CA PRO A 119 -3.02 -14.03 -14.70
C PRO A 119 -3.33 -13.52 -13.28
N ILE A 120 -2.30 -13.19 -12.52
CA ILE A 120 -2.44 -12.59 -11.18
C ILE A 120 -2.39 -11.07 -11.30
N MET A 121 -3.40 -10.40 -10.75
CA MET A 121 -3.45 -8.96 -10.62
C MET A 121 -2.81 -8.48 -9.32
N LEU A 122 -1.74 -7.69 -9.40
CA LEU A 122 -1.22 -6.90 -8.28
C LEU A 122 -1.81 -5.50 -8.32
N GLY A 123 -2.13 -4.95 -7.15
CA GLY A 123 -2.70 -3.60 -7.08
C GLY A 123 -4.20 -3.55 -7.32
N ALA A 124 -4.91 -4.66 -7.06
CA ALA A 124 -6.35 -4.68 -7.16
C ALA A 124 -6.97 -3.74 -6.10
N ASN A 125 -6.68 -3.96 -4.81
CA ASN A 125 -7.30 -3.24 -3.69
C ASN A 125 -6.36 -2.20 -3.05
N THR A 126 -5.06 -2.49 -2.97
CA THR A 126 -4.06 -1.60 -2.36
C THR A 126 -2.85 -1.46 -3.27
N ASP A 127 -2.17 -0.32 -3.21
CA ASP A 127 -1.02 -0.10 -4.09
C ASP A 127 0.15 -1.02 -3.69
N PRO A 128 0.77 -1.75 -4.64
CA PRO A 128 1.88 -2.65 -4.36
C PRO A 128 3.24 -1.93 -4.23
N TYR A 129 3.37 -0.69 -4.72
CA TYR A 129 4.60 0.10 -4.69
C TYR A 129 4.47 1.38 -3.84
N GLN A 130 3.79 1.26 -2.70
CA GLN A 130 3.75 2.31 -1.68
C GLN A 130 5.15 2.75 -1.24
N PRO A 131 5.35 3.97 -0.70
CA PRO A 131 6.64 4.42 -0.20
C PRO A 131 7.36 3.42 0.72
N ILE A 132 6.61 2.69 1.56
CA ILE A 132 7.14 1.66 2.45
C ILE A 132 7.75 0.44 1.74
N GLU A 133 7.35 0.15 0.49
CA GLU A 133 7.90 -0.96 -0.31
C GLU A 133 9.41 -0.80 -0.54
N LYS A 134 9.94 0.43 -0.55
CA LYS A 134 11.39 0.70 -0.62
C LYS A 134 12.17 0.03 0.52
N LYS A 135 11.53 -0.15 1.68
CA LYS A 135 12.11 -0.78 2.87
C LYS A 135 11.71 -2.25 2.98
N LEU A 136 10.41 -2.56 2.86
CA LEU A 136 9.88 -3.89 3.15
C LEU A 136 10.04 -4.90 2.01
N ARG A 137 10.06 -4.44 0.75
CA ARG A 137 10.29 -5.30 -0.43
C ARG A 137 9.33 -6.51 -0.53
N VAL A 138 8.09 -6.37 -0.07
CA VAL A 138 7.09 -7.45 -0.07
C VAL A 138 6.60 -7.72 -1.50
N THR A 139 6.32 -6.68 -2.26
CA THR A 139 5.96 -6.82 -3.68
C THR A 139 7.12 -7.42 -4.45
N ARG A 140 8.36 -6.98 -4.17
CA ARG A 140 9.56 -7.59 -4.77
C ARG A 140 9.63 -9.09 -4.51
N SER A 141 9.41 -9.56 -3.27
CA SER A 141 9.50 -10.99 -2.96
C SER A 141 8.42 -11.81 -3.68
N VAL A 142 7.21 -11.27 -3.81
CA VAL A 142 6.13 -11.86 -4.63
C VAL A 142 6.55 -11.96 -6.10
N LEU A 143 7.09 -10.89 -6.67
CA LEU A 143 7.52 -10.87 -8.08
C LEU A 143 8.70 -11.82 -8.35
N GLU A 144 9.60 -12.01 -7.40
CA GLU A 144 10.69 -13.00 -7.50
C GLU A 144 10.12 -14.42 -7.62
N VAL A 145 9.10 -14.78 -6.83
CA VAL A 145 8.42 -16.09 -6.94
C VAL A 145 7.72 -16.24 -8.29
N LEU A 146 6.98 -15.21 -8.73
CA LEU A 146 6.27 -15.23 -10.01
C LEU A 146 7.25 -15.34 -11.19
N ALA A 147 8.38 -14.63 -11.13
CA ALA A 147 9.42 -14.70 -12.15
C ALA A 147 10.05 -16.09 -12.25
N ARG A 148 10.41 -16.71 -11.11
CA ARG A 148 10.97 -18.08 -11.09
C ARG A 148 10.00 -19.13 -11.62
N THR A 149 8.71 -18.95 -11.35
CA THR A 149 7.65 -19.87 -11.82
C THR A 149 7.11 -19.51 -13.20
N ARG A 150 7.63 -18.44 -13.83
CA ARG A 150 7.17 -17.91 -15.14
C ARG A 150 5.66 -17.63 -15.15
N HIS A 151 5.14 -17.20 -14.01
CA HIS A 151 3.73 -16.97 -13.80
C HIS A 151 3.29 -15.62 -14.38
N PRO A 152 2.19 -15.55 -15.15
CA PRO A 152 1.69 -14.30 -15.69
C PRO A 152 1.24 -13.36 -14.57
N VAL A 153 1.62 -12.08 -14.67
CA VAL A 153 1.30 -11.04 -13.70
C VAL A 153 0.95 -9.73 -14.40
N MET A 154 -0.04 -9.04 -13.86
CA MET A 154 -0.43 -7.68 -14.21
C MET A 154 -0.28 -6.80 -12.96
N ILE A 155 0.08 -5.54 -13.13
CA ILE A 155 0.31 -4.62 -12.01
C ILE A 155 -0.39 -3.29 -12.31
N VAL A 156 -1.16 -2.80 -11.34
CA VAL A 156 -1.62 -1.41 -11.29
C VAL A 156 -1.01 -0.74 -10.07
N THR A 157 -0.51 0.48 -10.27
CA THR A 157 0.11 1.32 -9.24
C THR A 157 -0.10 2.78 -9.60
N LYS A 158 0.01 3.68 -8.62
CA LYS A 158 -0.15 5.12 -8.76
C LYS A 158 1.19 5.85 -8.79
#